data_AF-A0A9N8MMB5-F1
#
_entry.id   AF-A0A9N8MMB5-F1
#
_cell.length_a   1.000
_cell.length_b   1.000
_cell.length_c   1.000
_cell.angle_alpha   90.00
_cell.angle_beta   90.00
_cell.angle_gamma   90.00
#
_symmetry.space_group_name_H-M   'P 1'
#
loop_
_entity.id
_entity.type
_entity.pdbx_description
1 polymer ?
#
loop_
_entity_poly.entity_id
_entity_poly.type
_entity_poly.pdbx_seq_one_letter_code
_entity_poly.pdbx_strand_id
1 'polypeptide(L)'
;MALIARNILGIAVLLLIAFIFSTNRRAIRLRTVITALLAQIGIGAFILFVPFGKTILASAASGVNDVLGYGNAGIEFLFGGLVQAKMFQVFGDGGFVFAATLSNLMSATIAGMFLTLN
;
A
#
# COMPACT_ATOMS: atom_id res chain seq x y z
N MET A 1 22.84 -4.33 -16.54
CA MET A 1 23.86 -4.03 -15.51
C MET A 1 23.52 -2.79 -14.67
N ALA A 2 23.23 -1.63 -15.28
CA ALA A 2 22.98 -0.38 -14.56
C ALA A 2 21.78 -0.40 -13.58
N LEU A 3 20.69 -1.12 -13.89
CA LEU A 3 19.51 -1.21 -13.02
C LEU A 3 19.80 -1.93 -11.70
N ILE A 4 20.55 -3.04 -11.74
CA ILE A 4 20.91 -3.81 -10.54
C ILE A 4 21.83 -2.97 -9.63
N ALA A 5 22.79 -2.26 -10.23
CA ALA A 5 23.68 -1.36 -9.49
C ALA A 5 22.92 -0.25 -8.75
N ARG A 6 21.89 0.36 -9.37
CA ARG A 6 21.06 1.40 -8.73
C ARG A 6 20.26 0.84 -7.53
N ASN A 7 19.71 -0.37 -7.65
CA ASN A 7 18.96 -1.01 -6.56
C ASN A 7 19.86 -1.35 -5.36
N ILE A 8 21.05 -1.91 -5.61
CA ILE A 8 22.03 -2.22 -4.55
C ILE A 8 22.54 -0.94 -3.89
N LEU A 9 22.82 0.09 -4.69
CA LEU A 9 23.23 1.40 -4.18
C LEU A 9 22.14 2.00 -3.28
N GLY A 10 20.87 1.90 -3.67
CA GLY A 10 19.73 2.35 -2.86
C GLY A 10 19.68 1.65 -1.49
N ILE A 11 19.81 0.32 -1.46
CA ILE A 11 19.84 -0.44 -0.21
C ILE A 11 21.01 0.00 0.68
N ALA A 12 22.20 0.17 0.10
CA ALA A 12 23.38 0.62 0.83
C ALA A 12 23.19 2.03 1.45
N VAL A 13 22.58 2.96 0.70
CA VAL A 13 22.29 4.32 1.17
C VAL A 13 21.28 4.30 2.32
N LEU A 14 20.21 3.50 2.23
CA LEU A 14 19.21 3.38 3.30
C LEU A 14 19.83 2.81 4.59
N LEU A 15 20.69 1.79 4.48
CA LEU A 15 21.42 1.26 5.63
C LEU A 15 22.40 2.29 6.22
N LEU A 16 23.05 3.09 5.38
CA LEU A 16 23.96 4.15 5.81
C LEU A 16 23.23 5.27 6.57
N ILE A 17 22.05 5.69 6.09
CA ILE A 17 21.20 6.67 6.79
C ILE A 17 20.75 6.12 8.15
N ALA A 18 20.28 4.87 8.19
CA ALA A 18 19.88 4.20 9.43
C ALA A 18 21.04 4.11 10.43
N PHE A 19 22.27 3.87 9.95
CA PHE A 19 23.47 3.85 10.79
C PHE A 19 23.83 5.24 11.34
N ILE A 20 23.73 6.29 10.52
CA ILE A 20 24.05 7.67 10.95
C ILE A 20 23.09 8.14 12.04
N PHE A 21 21.79 7.91 11.85
CA PHE A 21 20.73 8.30 12.79
C PHE A 21 20.57 7.34 13.99
N SER A 22 21.34 6.24 14.05
CA SER A 22 21.26 5.30 15.16
C SER A 22 21.84 5.90 16.44
N THR A 23 21.00 5.99 17.48
CA THR A 23 21.36 6.48 18.82
C THR A 23 22.42 5.61 19.51
N ASN A 24 22.46 4.30 19.21
CA ASN A 24 23.43 3.38 19.79
C ASN A 24 24.02 2.43 18.74
N ARG A 25 24.98 2.95 17.97
CA ARG A 25 25.65 2.26 16.85
C ARG A 25 26.31 0.93 17.25
N ARG A 26 26.66 0.73 18.52
CA ARG A 26 27.26 -0.52 19.04
C ARG A 26 26.23 -1.57 19.45
N ALA A 27 24.98 -1.18 19.72
CA ALA A 27 23.90 -2.10 20.03
C ALA A 27 23.21 -2.69 18.78
N ILE A 28 23.64 -2.28 17.58
CA ILE A 28 23.07 -2.78 16.32
C ILE A 28 23.46 -4.26 16.15
N ARG A 29 22.49 -5.14 16.37
CA ARG A 29 22.65 -6.57 16.13
C ARG A 29 22.58 -6.85 14.62
N LEU A 30 23.74 -6.94 13.98
CA LEU A 30 23.90 -7.29 12.55
C LEU A 30 23.10 -8.54 12.16
N ARG A 31 23.00 -9.54 13.06
CA ARG A 31 22.19 -10.74 12.85
C ARG A 31 20.71 -10.40 12.61
N THR A 32 20.12 -9.50 13.40
CA THR A 32 18.72 -9.09 13.25
C THR A 32 18.51 -8.28 11.96
N VAL A 33 19.42 -7.36 11.64
CA VAL A 33 19.31 -6.52 10.43
C VAL A 33 19.42 -7.37 9.16
N ILE A 34 20.38 -8.29 9.10
CA ILE A 34 20.57 -9.17 7.94
C ILE A 34 19.39 -10.14 7.80
N THR A 35 18.91 -10.74 8.90
CA THR A 35 17.72 -11.62 8.85
C THR A 35 16.49 -10.85 8.38
N ALA A 36 16.27 -9.62 8.85
CA ALA A 36 15.16 -8.79 8.40
C ALA A 36 15.27 -8.43 6.91
N LEU A 37 16.47 -8.05 6.44
CA LEU A 37 16.71 -7.73 5.03
C LEU A 37 16.47 -8.95 4.12
N LEU A 38 16.99 -10.11 4.50
CA LEU A 38 16.78 -11.36 3.77
C LEU A 38 15.30 -11.77 3.79
N ALA A 39 14.61 -11.63 4.92
CA ALA A 39 13.18 -11.92 5.01
C ALA A 39 12.37 -10.98 4.10
N GLN A 40 12.68 -9.68 4.07
CA GLN A 40 11.99 -8.71 3.22
C GLN A 40 12.20 -9.02 1.73
N ILE A 41 13.44 -9.29 1.33
CA ILE A 41 13.76 -9.69 -0.06
C ILE A 41 13.09 -11.03 -0.39
N GLY A 42 13.13 -11.99 0.52
CA GLY A 42 12.56 -13.32 0.34
C GLY A 42 11.04 -13.29 0.18
N ILE A 43 10.33 -12.57 1.05
CA ILE A 43 8.88 -12.39 0.97
C ILE A 43 8.50 -11.63 -0.30
N GLY A 44 9.20 -10.53 -0.61
CA GLY A 44 8.95 -9.75 -1.83
C GLY A 44 9.18 -10.58 -3.10
N ALA A 45 10.26 -11.36 -3.13
CA ALA A 45 10.55 -12.26 -4.24
C ALA A 45 9.50 -13.37 -4.35
N PHE A 46 9.09 -13.98 -3.23
CA PHE A 46 8.07 -15.01 -3.22
C PHE A 46 6.75 -14.48 -3.80
N ILE A 47 6.29 -13.32 -3.33
CA ILE A 47 5.02 -12.74 -3.78
C ILE A 47 5.08 -12.28 -5.24
N LEU A 48 6.20 -11.70 -5.69
CA LEU A 48 6.30 -11.07 -7.02
C LEU A 48 6.87 -11.97 -8.12
N PHE A 49 7.57 -13.06 -7.80
CA PHE A 49 8.16 -13.96 -8.81
C PHE A 49 7.44 -15.32 -8.88
N VAL A 50 6.89 -15.84 -7.78
CA VAL A 50 6.21 -17.14 -7.77
C VAL A 50 4.76 -16.95 -8.25
N PRO A 51 4.26 -17.76 -9.21
CA PRO A 51 2.89 -17.62 -9.72
C PRO A 51 1.84 -17.78 -8.61
N PHE A 52 2.05 -18.71 -7.69
CA PHE A 52 1.20 -18.88 -6.50
C PHE A 52 1.17 -17.62 -5.61
N GLY A 53 2.33 -16.98 -5.39
CA GLY A 53 2.43 -15.74 -4.62
C GLY A 53 1.68 -14.58 -5.28
N LYS A 54 1.74 -14.48 -6.61
CA LYS A 54 0.97 -13.49 -7.39
C LYS A 54 -0.53 -13.72 -7.28
N THR A 55 -0.99 -14.97 -7.34
CA THR A 55 -2.41 -15.30 -7.19
C THR A 55 -2.92 -14.93 -5.80
N ILE A 56 -2.16 -15.23 -4.74
CA ILE A 56 -2.50 -14.81 -3.37
C ILE A 56 -2.59 -13.29 -3.30
N LEU A 57 -1.58 -12.57 -3.79
CA LEU A 57 -1.60 -11.10 -3.77
C LEU A 57 -2.77 -10.54 -4.57
N ALA A 58 -3.09 -11.12 -5.73
CA ALA A 58 -4.22 -10.71 -6.55
C ALA A 58 -5.56 -10.94 -5.82
N SER A 59 -5.71 -12.06 -5.11
CA SER A 59 -6.90 -12.34 -4.31
C SER A 59 -7.05 -11.42 -3.09
N ALA A 60 -5.93 -11.06 -2.45
CA ALA A 60 -5.94 -10.07 -1.39
C ALA A 60 -6.30 -8.68 -1.94
N ALA A 61 -5.74 -8.32 -3.11
CA ALA A 61 -6.06 -7.08 -3.79
C ALA A 61 -7.55 -7.04 -4.21
N SER A 62 -8.12 -8.13 -4.72
CA SER A 62 -9.56 -8.17 -5.05
C SER A 62 -10.41 -7.99 -3.80
N GLY A 63 -10.06 -8.64 -2.67
CA GLY A 63 -10.75 -8.42 -1.40
C GLY A 63 -10.71 -6.95 -0.96
N VAL A 64 -9.57 -6.27 -1.08
CA VAL A 64 -9.48 -4.82 -0.80
C VAL A 64 -10.36 -4.01 -1.77
N ASN A 65 -10.39 -4.37 -3.06
CA ASN A 65 -11.26 -3.72 -4.04
C ASN A 65 -12.75 -3.89 -3.70
N ASP A 66 -13.16 -5.05 -3.16
CA ASP A 66 -14.54 -5.26 -2.72
C ASP A 66 -14.90 -4.32 -1.57
N VAL A 67 -14.00 -4.14 -0.59
CA VAL A 67 -14.23 -3.20 0.52
C VAL A 67 -14.26 -1.75 0.02
N LEU A 68 -13.41 -1.38 -0.93
CA LEU A 68 -13.49 -0.08 -1.60
C LEU A 68 -14.82 0.08 -2.35
N GLY A 69 -15.34 -0.99 -2.95
CA GLY A 69 -16.66 -1.04 -3.58
C GLY A 69 -17.79 -0.70 -2.60
N TYR A 70 -17.77 -1.27 -1.40
CA TYR A 70 -18.72 -0.91 -0.34
C TYR A 70 -18.59 0.56 0.10
N GLY A 71 -17.36 1.09 0.17
CA GLY A 71 -17.11 2.51 0.42
C GLY A 71 -17.70 3.42 -0.67
N ASN A 72 -17.53 3.06 -1.94
CA ASN A 72 -18.09 3.79 -3.08
C ASN A 72 -19.62 3.82 -3.05
N ALA A 73 -20.28 2.71 -2.69
CA ALA A 73 -21.72 2.68 -2.54
C ALA A 73 -22.21 3.62 -1.42
N GLY A 74 -21.47 3.72 -0.31
CA GLY A 74 -21.77 4.68 0.76
C GLY A 74 -21.62 6.14 0.32
N ILE A 75 -20.62 6.43 -0.53
CA ILE A 75 -20.42 7.77 -1.11
C ILE A 75 -21.53 8.12 -2.08
N GLU A 76 -21.91 7.18 -2.95
CA GLU A 76 -23.01 7.39 -3.89
C GLU A 76 -24.32 7.66 -3.14
N PHE A 77 -24.54 7.01 -2.00
CA PHE A 77 -25.67 7.33 -1.11
C PHE A 77 -25.60 8.76 -0.54
N LEU A 78 -24.42 9.21 -0.09
CA LEU A 78 -24.26 10.54 0.54
C LEU A 78 -24.20 11.71 -0.44
N PHE A 79 -23.62 11.50 -1.62
CA PHE A 79 -23.30 12.57 -2.59
C PHE A 79 -24.01 12.40 -3.94
N GLY A 80 -24.67 11.27 -4.19
CA GLY A 80 -25.50 11.03 -5.37
C GLY A 80 -24.80 11.37 -6.69
N GLY A 81 -25.40 12.31 -7.44
CA GLY A 81 -24.91 12.73 -8.76
C GLY A 81 -23.56 13.44 -8.79
N LEU A 82 -22.98 13.81 -7.64
CA LEU A 82 -21.68 14.50 -7.55
C LEU A 82 -20.47 13.56 -7.76
N VAL A 83 -20.68 12.24 -7.77
CA VAL A 83 -19.60 11.24 -7.89
C VAL A 83 -19.82 10.32 -9.09
N GLN A 84 -20.89 10.56 -9.84
CA GLN A 84 -21.28 9.79 -11.00
C GLN A 84 -20.48 10.20 -12.24
N ALA A 85 -20.37 9.28 -13.21
CA ALA A 85 -19.71 9.53 -14.50
C ALA A 85 -20.25 10.77 -15.24
N LYS A 86 -21.46 11.22 -14.88
CA LYS A 86 -22.07 12.44 -15.37
C LYS A 86 -21.29 13.71 -14.98
N MET A 87 -20.60 13.74 -13.83
CA MET A 87 -19.70 14.84 -13.46
C MET A 87 -18.49 14.92 -14.39
N PHE A 88 -17.93 13.79 -14.81
CA PHE A 88 -16.85 13.75 -15.80
C PHE A 88 -17.32 14.18 -17.20
N GLN A 89 -18.57 13.90 -17.56
CA GLN A 89 -19.15 14.36 -18.83
C GLN A 89 -19.43 15.87 -18.86
N VAL A 90 -19.79 16.48 -17.72
CA VAL A 90 -20.15 17.90 -17.63
C VAL A 90 -18.94 18.79 -17.32
N PHE A 91 -18.01 18.32 -16.48
CA PHE A 91 -16.87 19.11 -15.98
C PHE A 91 -15.51 18.62 -16.50
N GLY A 92 -15.48 17.62 -17.39
CA GLY A 92 -14.23 17.03 -17.90
C GLY A 92 -13.36 16.48 -16.77
N ASP A 93 -12.06 16.78 -16.78
CA ASP A 93 -11.12 16.40 -15.73
C ASP A 93 -11.45 17.00 -14.35
N GLY A 94 -12.28 18.05 -14.29
CA GLY A 94 -12.81 18.64 -13.05
C GLY A 94 -13.96 17.86 -12.42
N GLY A 95 -14.47 16.82 -13.10
CA GLY A 95 -15.50 15.92 -12.55
C GLY A 95 -14.98 14.97 -11.47
N PHE A 96 -13.66 14.91 -11.27
CA PHE A 96 -13.03 14.19 -10.17
C PHE A 96 -13.06 15.00 -8.88
N VAL A 97 -14.14 14.85 -8.11
CA VAL A 97 -14.25 15.46 -6.78
C VAL A 97 -13.38 14.66 -5.80
N PHE A 98 -12.12 15.05 -5.66
CA PHE A 98 -11.13 14.36 -4.81
C PHE A 98 -11.64 14.04 -3.40
N ALA A 99 -12.35 14.99 -2.76
CA ALA A 99 -12.92 14.80 -1.43
C ALA A 99 -14.02 13.73 -1.38
N ALA A 100 -14.82 13.61 -2.45
CA ALA A 100 -15.87 12.61 -2.53
C ALA A 100 -15.33 11.25 -2.97
N THR A 101 -14.26 11.19 -3.77
CA THR A 101 -13.63 9.92 -4.13
C THR A 101 -12.79 9.36 -2.99
N LEU A 102 -12.05 10.18 -2.25
CA LEU A 102 -11.22 9.71 -1.14
C LEU A 102 -12.02 9.22 0.07
N SER A 103 -13.30 9.57 0.21
CA SER A 103 -14.12 9.05 1.31
C SER A 103 -14.41 7.55 1.17
N ASN A 104 -14.09 6.89 0.05
CA ASN A 104 -14.12 5.42 -0.04
C ASN A 104 -13.02 4.77 0.80
N LEU A 105 -11.96 5.53 1.12
CA LEU A 105 -10.89 5.12 2.02
C LEU A 105 -11.37 5.10 3.49
N MET A 106 -12.57 5.59 3.79
CA MET A 106 -13.23 5.36 5.08
C MET A 106 -13.49 3.86 5.36
N SER A 107 -13.28 2.99 4.36
CA SER A 107 -13.05 1.55 4.50
C SER A 107 -12.07 1.18 5.64
N ALA A 108 -11.10 2.04 5.96
CA ALA A 108 -10.24 1.85 7.14
C ALA A 108 -11.03 1.77 8.47
N THR A 109 -12.21 2.40 8.56
CA THR A 109 -13.11 2.30 9.71
C THR A 109 -13.72 0.90 9.81
N ILE A 110 -14.02 0.26 8.68
CA ILE A 110 -14.47 -1.13 8.62
C ILE A 110 -13.37 -2.06 9.14
N ALA A 111 -12.12 -1.85 8.70
CA ALA A 111 -10.97 -2.58 9.23
C ALA A 111 -10.77 -2.33 10.74
N GLY A 112 -10.96 -1.10 11.20
CA GLY A 112 -10.90 -0.74 12.62
C GLY A 112 -11.97 -1.44 13.46
N MET A 113 -13.20 -1.58 12.94
CA MET A 113 -14.28 -2.32 13.59
C MET A 113 -13.96 -3.81 13.77
N PHE A 114 -13.27 -4.44 12.81
CA PHE A 114 -12.83 -5.83 12.96
C PHE A 114 -11.74 -5.99 14.01
N LEU A 115 -10.85 -5.01 14.16
CA LEU A 115 -9.78 -5.04 15.15
C LEU A 115 -10.26 -4.76 16.58
N THR A 116 -11.37 -4.04 16.75
CA THR A 116 -11.97 -3.79 18.08
C THR A 116 -12.88 -4.92 18.57
N LEU A 117 -13.25 -5.87 17.70
CA LEU A 117 -14.12 -7.01 18.03
C LEU A 117 -13.36 -8.25 18.56
N ASN A 118 -12.03 -8.19 18.70
CA ASN A 118 -11.18 -9.25 19.25
C ASN A 118 -10.27 -8.74 20.36
#